data_AF-A0A2V1E7E6-F1
#
_entry.id   AF-A0A2V1E7E6-F1
#
_cell.length_a   1.000
_cell.length_b   1.000
_cell.length_c   1.000
_cell.angle_alpha   90.00
_cell.angle_beta   90.00
_cell.angle_gamma   90.00
#
_symmetry.space_group_name_H-M   'P 1'
#
loop_
_entity.id
_entity.type
_entity.pdbx_description
1 polymer ?
#
loop_
_entity_poly.entity_id
_entity_poly.type
_entity_poly.pdbx_seq_one_letter_code
_entity_poly.pdbx_strand_id
1 'polypeptide(L)'
;MPMLNGIVVRLVLTALVAFLGYFFARLYRVRRHVRSLRSQGLPMPPHSFLFGHLTFVAGVLSKLPPHIHGVYLADRIRQLYPEMDTAFYLDIWPVSDPHLMLIKPDLVYQLTQANQLPKYPGLTTFLTPLAGKV
;
A
#
# COMPACT_ATOMS: atom_id res chain seq x y z
N MET A 1 -11.39 -45.22 -2.36
CA MET A 1 -11.10 -43.78 -2.56
C MET A 1 -11.47 -42.84 -1.38
N PRO A 2 -11.61 -43.25 -0.09
CA PRO A 2 -11.87 -42.29 1.01
C PRO A 2 -10.60 -41.70 1.65
N MET A 3 -9.46 -42.42 1.64
CA MET A 3 -8.21 -41.93 2.25
C MET A 3 -7.60 -40.72 1.52
N LEU A 4 -7.71 -40.68 0.18
CA LEU A 4 -7.20 -39.58 -0.63
C LEU A 4 -7.90 -38.25 -0.27
N ASN A 5 -9.22 -38.30 -0.05
CA ASN A 5 -10.03 -37.14 0.34
C ASN A 5 -9.63 -36.62 1.74
N GLY A 6 -9.33 -37.51 2.69
CA GLY A 6 -8.87 -37.13 4.02
C GLY A 6 -7.52 -36.40 4.02
N ILE A 7 -6.59 -36.82 3.17
CA ILE A 7 -5.28 -36.16 3.02
C ILE A 7 -5.43 -34.78 2.37
N VAL A 8 -6.21 -34.68 1.29
CA VAL A 8 -6.46 -33.41 0.60
C VAL A 8 -7.08 -32.38 1.54
N VAL A 9 -8.10 -32.77 2.33
CA VAL A 9 -8.73 -31.87 3.32
C VAL A 9 -7.70 -31.37 4.34
N ARG A 10 -6.83 -32.24 4.87
CA ARG A 10 -5.79 -31.84 5.82
C ARG A 10 -4.79 -30.87 5.21
N LEU A 11 -4.37 -31.09 3.96
CA LEU A 11 -3.46 -30.18 3.25
C LEU A 11 -4.09 -28.82 3.02
N VAL A 12 -5.35 -28.77 2.57
CA VAL A 12 -6.08 -27.52 2.37
C VAL A 12 -6.23 -26.75 3.68
N LEU A 13 -6.62 -27.42 4.77
CA LEU A 13 -6.73 -26.80 6.09
C LEU A 13 -5.38 -26.27 6.58
N THR A 14 -4.32 -27.05 6.42
CA THR A 14 -2.97 -26.63 6.84
C THR A 14 -2.50 -25.42 6.04
N ALA A 15 -2.70 -25.43 4.71
CA ALA A 15 -2.38 -24.29 3.85
C ALA A 15 -3.20 -23.05 4.21
N LEU A 16 -4.49 -23.21 4.51
CA LEU A 16 -5.37 -22.12 4.94
C LEU A 16 -4.92 -21.52 6.27
N VAL A 17 -4.60 -22.34 7.28
CA VAL A 17 -4.09 -21.85 8.57
C VAL A 17 -2.76 -21.12 8.39
N ALA A 18 -1.83 -21.66 7.59
CA ALA A 18 -0.56 -21.01 7.30
C ALA A 18 -0.76 -19.66 6.57
N PHE A 19 -1.64 -19.62 5.57
CA PHE A 19 -1.97 -18.41 4.83
C PHE A 19 -2.59 -17.34 5.74
N LEU A 20 -3.60 -17.70 6.54
CA LEU A 20 -4.25 -16.78 7.47
C LEU A 20 -3.25 -16.29 8.53
N GLY A 21 -2.43 -17.18 9.09
CA GLY A 21 -1.37 -16.82 10.03
C GLY A 21 -0.39 -15.80 9.44
N TYR A 22 0.10 -16.04 8.22
CA TYR A 22 0.96 -15.10 7.51
C TYR A 22 0.25 -13.77 7.22
N PHE A 23 -1.00 -13.83 6.73
CA PHE A 23 -1.79 -12.66 6.39
C PHE A 23 -2.02 -11.75 7.60
N PHE A 24 -2.46 -12.30 8.73
CA PHE A 24 -2.71 -11.53 9.95
C PHE A 24 -1.41 -11.05 10.60
N ALA A 25 -0.33 -11.84 10.55
CA ALA A 25 0.98 -11.38 11.01
C ALA A 25 1.48 -10.19 10.18
N ARG A 26 1.34 -10.24 8.85
CA ARG A 26 1.71 -9.14 7.95
C ARG A 26 0.81 -7.92 8.16
N LEU A 27 -0.51 -8.11 8.25
CA LEU A 27 -1.47 -7.05 8.58
C LEU A 27 -1.03 -6.34 9.87
N TYR A 28 -0.80 -7.08 10.95
CA TYR A 28 -0.40 -6.50 12.23
C TYR A 28 0.90 -5.70 12.12
N ARG A 29 1.94 -6.23 11.44
CA ARG A 29 3.21 -5.53 11.25
C ARG A 29 3.03 -4.22 10.49
N VAL A 30 2.30 -4.24 9.38
CA VAL A 30 2.03 -3.04 8.56
C VAL A 30 1.26 -1.99 9.37
N ARG A 31 0.16 -2.39 10.02
CA ARG A 31 -0.67 -1.48 10.80
C ARG A 31 0.07 -0.90 11.99
N ARG A 32 0.90 -1.69 12.68
CA ARG A 32 1.75 -1.23 13.77
C ARG A 32 2.78 -0.21 13.29
N HIS A 33 3.41 -0.46 12.14
CA HIS A 33 4.38 0.47 11.57
C HIS A 33 3.74 1.82 11.23
N VAL A 34 2.65 1.83 10.47
CA VAL A 34 1.95 3.07 10.08
C VAL A 34 1.40 3.82 11.29
N ARG A 35 0.87 3.11 12.30
CA ARG A 35 0.42 3.74 13.54
C ARG A 35 1.56 4.31 14.38
N SER A 36 2.75 3.73 14.33
CA SER A 36 3.95 4.31 14.95
C SER A 36 4.29 5.66 14.30
N LEU A 37 4.25 5.74 12.96
CA LEU A 37 4.43 7.00 12.23
C LEU A 37 3.36 8.03 12.61
N ARG A 38 2.10 7.59 12.75
CA ARG A 38 1.00 8.44 13.22
C ARG A 38 1.24 8.99 14.63
N SER A 39 1.71 8.15 15.55
CA SER A 39 2.01 8.59 16.92
C SER A 39 3.17 9.59 17.01
N GLN A 40 4.04 9.62 16.00
CA GLN A 40 5.09 10.64 15.86
C GLN A 40 4.58 11.96 15.27
N GLY A 41 3.28 12.06 14.96
CA GLY A 41 2.69 13.27 14.37
C GLY A 41 2.95 13.42 12.87
N LEU A 42 3.38 12.35 12.19
CA LEU A 42 3.62 12.41 10.75
C LEU A 42 2.29 12.50 9.97
N PRO A 43 2.23 13.30 8.88
CA PRO A 43 1.00 13.57 8.15
C PRO A 43 0.45 12.32 7.48
N MET A 44 -0.83 12.04 7.72
CA MET A 44 -1.62 11.00 7.06
C MET A 44 -3.11 11.21 7.30
N PRO A 45 -4.00 10.71 6.42
CA PRO A 45 -5.44 10.77 6.64
C PRO A 45 -5.91 9.90 7.81
N PRO A 46 -7.20 9.93 8.17
CA PRO A 46 -7.76 9.07 9.20
C PRO A 46 -7.45 7.59 8.94
N HIS A 47 -6.66 6.98 9.84
CA HIS A 47 -6.24 5.58 9.73
C HIS A 47 -7.11 4.66 10.61
N SER A 48 -7.61 3.57 10.01
CA SER A 48 -8.31 2.49 10.70
C SER A 48 -7.39 1.29 10.97
N PHE A 49 -7.61 0.55 12.06
CA PHE A 49 -6.77 -0.63 12.36
C PHE A 49 -6.96 -1.73 11.32
N LEU A 50 -8.21 -2.05 10.98
CA LEU A 50 -8.52 -3.17 10.09
C LEU A 50 -8.22 -2.82 8.62
N PHE A 51 -8.76 -1.70 8.13
CA PHE A 51 -8.70 -1.33 6.71
C PHE A 51 -7.56 -0.37 6.36
N GLY A 52 -6.75 0.07 7.33
CA GLY A 52 -5.76 1.10 7.08
C GLY A 52 -6.44 2.37 6.56
N HIS A 53 -6.01 2.82 5.39
CA HIS A 53 -6.61 3.94 4.65
C HIS A 53 -7.54 3.50 3.51
N LEU A 54 -7.83 2.21 3.32
CA LEU A 54 -8.63 1.73 2.18
C LEU A 54 -10.03 2.35 2.11
N THR A 55 -10.73 2.43 3.24
CA THR A 55 -12.08 3.02 3.29
C THR A 55 -12.06 4.52 2.98
N PHE A 56 -11.06 5.23 3.51
CA PHE A 56 -10.82 6.64 3.20
C PHE A 56 -10.54 6.84 1.71
N VAL A 57 -9.61 6.06 1.15
CA VAL A 57 -9.25 6.10 -0.27
C VAL A 57 -10.45 5.79 -1.15
N ALA A 58 -11.24 4.76 -0.83
CA ALA A 58 -12.46 4.43 -1.55
C ALA A 58 -13.46 5.60 -1.57
N GLY A 59 -13.64 6.29 -0.44
CA GLY A 59 -14.50 7.48 -0.35
C GLY A 59 -13.97 8.70 -1.10
N VAL A 60 -12.65 8.81 -1.31
CA VAL A 60 -12.05 9.84 -2.17
C VAL A 60 -12.26 9.48 -3.64
N LEU A 61 -11.92 8.24 -4.02
CA LEU A 61 -12.03 7.74 -5.39
C LEU A 61 -13.49 7.76 -5.89
N SER A 62 -14.46 7.49 -5.04
CA SER A 62 -15.89 7.53 -5.41
C SER A 62 -16.39 8.92 -5.81
N LYS A 63 -15.62 9.97 -5.52
CA LYS A 63 -15.93 11.36 -5.88
C LYS A 63 -15.17 11.84 -7.11
N LEU A 64 -14.26 11.03 -7.65
CA LEU A 64 -13.54 11.35 -8.87
C LEU A 64 -14.32 10.91 -10.11
N PRO A 65 -14.10 11.54 -11.27
CA PRO A 65 -14.62 11.05 -12.53
C PRO A 65 -14.22 9.59 -12.78
N PRO A 66 -15.11 8.79 -13.41
CA PRO A 66 -14.77 7.42 -13.78
C PRO A 66 -13.57 7.39 -14.74
N HIS A 67 -12.80 6.29 -14.70
CA HIS A 67 -11.62 6.06 -15.56
C HIS A 67 -10.42 7.01 -15.35
N ILE A 68 -10.42 7.79 -14.26
CA ILE A 68 -9.27 8.62 -13.92
C ILE A 68 -8.09 7.75 -13.43
N HIS A 69 -6.86 8.17 -13.74
CA HIS A 69 -5.66 7.48 -13.28
C HIS A 69 -5.46 7.63 -11.76
N GLY A 70 -4.90 6.61 -11.10
CA GLY A 70 -4.72 6.61 -9.64
C GLY A 70 -3.82 7.74 -9.09
N VAL A 71 -2.98 8.35 -9.93
CA VAL A 71 -2.12 9.50 -9.55
C VAL A 71 -2.91 10.70 -9.04
N TYR A 72 -4.14 10.89 -9.50
CA TYR A 72 -5.01 11.99 -9.07
C TYR A 72 -5.53 11.80 -7.64
N LEU A 73 -5.36 10.62 -7.04
CA LEU A 73 -5.71 10.40 -5.63
C LEU A 73 -4.93 11.33 -4.70
N ALA A 74 -3.61 11.46 -4.92
CA ALA A 74 -2.77 12.29 -4.08
C ALA A 74 -3.13 13.78 -4.22
N ASP A 75 -3.40 14.21 -5.46
CA ASP A 75 -3.89 15.55 -5.78
C ASP A 75 -5.23 15.86 -5.11
N ARG A 76 -6.15 14.90 -5.11
CA ARG A 76 -7.46 15.08 -4.47
C ARG A 76 -7.33 15.13 -2.95
N ILE A 77 -6.46 14.33 -2.35
CA ILE A 77 -6.24 14.33 -0.89
C ILE A 77 -5.67 15.68 -0.45
N ARG A 78 -4.63 16.21 -1.10
CA ARG A 78 -4.06 17.53 -0.72
C ARG A 78 -5.07 18.68 -0.84
N GLN A 79 -6.01 18.61 -1.79
CA GLN A 79 -7.08 19.62 -1.92
C GLN A 79 -8.08 19.55 -0.75
N LEU A 80 -8.35 18.35 -0.24
CA LEU A 80 -9.27 18.14 0.88
C LEU A 80 -8.62 18.38 2.25
N TYR A 81 -7.30 18.20 2.32
CA TYR A 81 -6.48 18.26 3.53
C TYR A 81 -5.22 19.11 3.27
N PRO A 82 -5.32 20.45 3.34
CA PRO A 82 -4.21 21.36 3.04
C PRO A 82 -2.94 21.11 3.87
N GLU A 83 -3.07 20.53 5.06
CA GLU A 83 -1.95 20.12 5.91
C GLU A 83 -1.10 18.99 5.30
N MET A 84 -1.61 18.31 4.27
CA MET A 84 -0.94 17.22 3.55
C MET A 84 -0.30 17.67 2.22
N ASP A 85 -0.16 18.97 1.98
CA ASP A 85 0.35 19.55 0.73
C ASP A 85 1.88 19.39 0.53
N THR A 86 2.58 18.75 1.46
CA THR A 86 4.02 18.51 1.38
C THR A 86 4.32 17.05 1.06
N ALA A 87 3.96 16.16 1.99
CA ALA A 87 4.01 14.72 1.85
C ALA A 87 3.06 14.09 2.88
N PHE A 88 2.60 12.87 2.64
CA PHE A 88 1.79 12.14 3.62
C PHE A 88 1.90 10.63 3.44
N TYR A 89 1.70 9.88 4.52
CA TYR A 89 1.69 8.41 4.46
C TYR A 89 0.31 7.88 4.10
N LEU A 90 0.29 6.86 3.25
CA LEU A 90 -0.93 6.17 2.84
C LEU A 90 -0.75 4.66 2.97
N ASP A 91 -1.74 4.00 3.55
CA ASP A 91 -1.69 2.58 3.91
C ASP A 91 -2.85 1.88 3.24
N ILE A 92 -2.59 1.34 2.04
CA ILE A 92 -3.58 0.64 1.23
C ILE A 92 -3.37 -0.87 1.24
N TRP A 93 -2.64 -1.40 2.23
CA TRP A 93 -2.50 -2.85 2.38
C TRP A 93 -3.88 -3.48 2.63
N PRO A 94 -4.26 -4.59 1.95
CA PRO A 94 -3.40 -5.50 1.20
C PRO A 94 -3.29 -5.27 -0.32
N VAL A 95 -3.77 -4.14 -0.85
CA VAL A 95 -3.71 -3.84 -2.30
C VAL A 95 -2.27 -3.57 -2.76
N SER A 96 -1.51 -2.83 -1.96
CA SER A 96 -0.09 -2.57 -2.16
C SER A 96 0.55 -2.26 -0.80
N ASP A 97 1.87 -2.19 -0.76
CA ASP A 97 2.60 -1.76 0.43
C ASP A 97 2.28 -0.28 0.78
N PRO A 98 2.49 0.16 2.04
CA PRO A 98 2.29 1.56 2.40
C PRO A 98 3.17 2.51 1.58
N HIS A 99 2.63 3.65 1.19
CA HIS A 99 3.30 4.66 0.38
C HIS A 99 3.60 5.91 1.22
N LEU A 100 4.72 6.56 0.92
CA LEU A 100 4.93 7.97 1.21
C LEU A 100 4.60 8.76 -0.06
N MET A 101 3.47 9.47 -0.06
CA MET A 101 3.07 10.34 -1.16
C MET A 101 3.85 11.64 -1.06
N LEU A 102 4.55 12.02 -2.14
CA LEU A 102 5.33 13.24 -2.24
C LEU A 102 4.59 14.23 -3.13
N ILE A 103 4.34 15.43 -2.63
CA ILE A 103 3.56 16.45 -3.35
C ILE A 103 4.47 17.57 -3.85
N LYS A 104 5.37 18.08 -3.01
CA LYS A 104 6.24 19.22 -3.37
C LYS A 104 7.36 18.82 -4.34
N PRO A 105 7.58 19.59 -5.43
CA PRO A 105 8.64 19.33 -6.39
C PRO A 105 10.03 19.18 -5.77
N ASP A 106 10.37 20.02 -4.79
CA ASP A 106 11.69 20.00 -4.15
C ASP A 106 11.95 18.69 -3.40
N LEU A 107 10.93 18.12 -2.74
CA LEU A 107 11.03 16.81 -2.09
C LEU A 107 11.17 15.67 -3.10
N VAL A 108 10.42 15.74 -4.19
CA VAL A 108 10.53 14.77 -5.28
C VAL A 108 11.94 14.81 -5.89
N TYR A 109 12.48 16.01 -6.12
CA TYR A 109 13.85 16.20 -6.61
C TYR A 109 14.88 15.56 -5.67
N GLN A 110 14.74 15.77 -4.36
CA GLN A 110 15.64 15.18 -3.37
C GLN A 110 15.68 13.65 -3.41
N LEU A 111 14.54 13.00 -3.66
CA LEU A 111 14.42 11.53 -3.61
C LEU A 111 14.62 10.84 -4.97
N THR A 112 14.66 11.62 -6.06
CA THR A 112 14.78 11.08 -7.41
C THR A 112 16.08 11.45 -8.10
N GLN A 113 16.53 12.69 -7.97
CA GLN A 113 17.69 13.23 -8.68
C GLN A 113 18.88 13.46 -7.74
N ALA A 114 18.68 14.19 -6.64
CA ALA A 114 19.78 14.49 -5.72
C ALA A 114 20.26 13.24 -4.98
N ASN A 115 19.32 12.43 -4.50
CA ASN A 115 19.57 11.12 -3.93
C ASN A 115 18.84 10.11 -4.82
N GLN A 116 19.58 9.36 -5.63
CA GLN A 116 19.00 8.32 -6.49
C GLN A 116 18.58 7.10 -5.64
N LEU A 117 17.47 7.22 -4.91
CA LEU A 117 16.99 6.13 -4.07
C LEU A 117 16.67 4.88 -4.91
N PRO A 118 16.85 3.67 -4.32
CA PRO A 118 16.49 2.43 -5.00
C PRO A 118 15.04 2.47 -5.49
N LYS A 119 14.84 2.05 -6.74
CA LYS A 119 13.49 1.92 -7.29
C LYS A 119 12.77 0.76 -6.60
N TYR A 120 11.44 0.86 -6.54
CA TYR A 120 10.61 -0.21 -6.01
C TYR A 120 10.91 -1.53 -6.77
N PRO A 121 11.25 -2.64 -6.10
CA PRO A 121 11.63 -3.89 -6.77
C PRO A 121 10.59 -4.43 -7.74
N GLY A 122 9.30 -4.16 -7.49
CA GLY A 122 8.23 -4.55 -8.40
C GLY A 122 8.28 -3.85 -9.76
N LEU A 123 8.98 -2.73 -9.88
CA LEU A 123 9.23 -2.09 -11.18
C LEU A 123 10.04 -3.02 -12.10
N THR A 124 11.09 -3.66 -11.57
CA THR A 124 11.89 -4.61 -12.35
C THR A 124 11.03 -5.81 -12.75
N THR A 125 10.24 -6.36 -11.83
CA THR A 125 9.30 -7.46 -12.14
C THR A 125 8.33 -7.08 -13.26
N PHE A 126 7.85 -5.84 -13.29
CA PHE A 126 6.95 -5.34 -14.31
C PHE A 126 7.64 -5.11 -15.66
N LEU A 127 8.86 -4.56 -15.66
CA LEU A 127 9.57 -4.17 -16.89
C LEU A 127 10.34 -5.33 -17.55
N THR A 128 10.81 -6.32 -16.78
CA THR A 128 11.63 -7.42 -17.34
C THR A 128 10.97 -8.17 -18.50
N PRO A 129 9.66 -8.49 -18.48
CA PRO A 129 8.99 -9.13 -19.61
C PRO A 129 8.92 -8.25 -20.87
N LEU A 130 9.05 -6.93 -20.74
CA LEU A 130 8.90 -5.95 -21.83
C LEU A 130 10.25 -5.50 -22.41
N ALA A 131 11.23 -5.26 -21.55
CA ALA A 131 12.52 -4.67 -21.90
C ALA A 131 13.69 -5.66 -21.82
N GLY A 132 13.44 -6.90 -21.40
CA GLY A 132 14.49 -7.86 -21.06
C GLY A 132 15.08 -7.59 -19.68
N LYS A 133 16.13 -8.32 -19.33
CA LYS A 133 16.81 -8.18 -18.04
C LYS A 133 17.60 -6.87 -18.03
N VAL A 134 17.10 -5.89 -17.29
CA VAL A 134 17.74 -4.59 -16.99
C VAL A 134 18.61 -4.69 -15.75
#